data_AF-A0A7S2AF83-F1
#
_entry.id   AF-A0A7S2AF83-F1
#
_cell.length_a   1.000
_cell.length_b   1.000
_cell.length_c   1.000
_cell.angle_alpha   90.00
_cell.angle_beta   90.00
_cell.angle_gamma   90.00
#
_symmetry.space_group_name_H-M   'P 1'
#
loop_
_entity.id
_entity.type
_entity.pdbx_description
1 polymer ?
#
loop_
_entity_poly.entity_id
_entity_poly.type
_entity_poly.pdbx_seq_one_letter_code
_entity_poly.pdbx_strand_id
1 'polypeptide(L)'
;GDGRVRFNPNLYVEGKVCLSILGTWSGPSWTTSCQLRTVLVSIQSLLNEHPIQNEPGHEKETGRDDKAYTEIIRYENIAVGVVRMLKRTPTKFEAFRPHMRRIFLKNVGSYLRTLEAYEAREGTS
;
A
#
# COMPACT_ATOMS: atom_id res chain seq x y z
N GLY A 1 1.72 -8.17 5.67
CA GLY A 1 0.68 -9.22 5.72
C GLY A 1 1.30 -10.59 5.57
N ASP A 2 2.32 -10.91 6.37
CA ASP A 2 2.95 -12.24 6.48
C ASP A 2 3.21 -12.97 5.14
N GLY A 3 3.63 -12.23 4.11
CA GLY A 3 3.84 -12.80 2.78
C GLY A 3 2.56 -13.25 2.06
N ARG A 4 1.43 -12.58 2.26
CA ARG A 4 0.14 -12.92 1.62
C ARG A 4 -0.48 -11.82 0.78
N VAL A 5 0.01 -10.58 0.90
CA VAL A 5 -0.61 -9.41 0.26
C VAL A 5 0.42 -8.69 -0.60
N ARG A 6 0.10 -8.52 -1.88
CA ARG A 6 0.84 -7.67 -2.82
C ARG A 6 0.16 -6.32 -2.88
N PHE A 7 0.68 -5.34 -2.12
CA PHE A 7 0.02 -4.03 -1.96
C PHE A 7 0.09 -3.14 -3.20
N ASN A 8 1.07 -3.39 -4.06
CA ASN A 8 1.29 -2.64 -5.30
C ASN A 8 2.09 -3.52 -6.26
N PRO A 9 1.98 -3.35 -7.59
CA PRO A 9 2.83 -4.06 -8.55
C PRO A 9 4.34 -3.96 -8.24
N ASN A 10 4.79 -2.83 -7.67
CA ASN A 10 6.17 -2.62 -7.27
C ASN A 10 6.49 -2.98 -5.80
N LEU A 11 5.51 -3.41 -5.01
CA LEU A 11 5.67 -3.83 -3.61
C LEU A 11 5.29 -5.30 -3.46
N TYR A 12 6.29 -6.15 -3.62
CA TYR A 12 6.12 -7.60 -3.69
C TYR A 12 5.79 -8.20 -2.33
N VAL A 13 5.20 -9.38 -2.37
CA VAL A 13 4.66 -10.10 -1.22
C VAL A 13 5.75 -10.42 -0.17
N GLU A 14 6.93 -10.77 -0.66
CA GLU A 14 8.12 -11.07 0.14
C GLU A 14 8.85 -9.82 0.67
N GLY A 15 8.36 -8.63 0.33
CA GLY A 15 8.94 -7.35 0.77
C GLY A 15 9.96 -6.74 -0.19
N LYS A 16 10.17 -7.33 -1.37
CA LYS A 16 10.97 -6.70 -2.43
C LYS A 16 10.27 -5.43 -2.94
N VAL A 17 11.04 -4.35 -3.06
CA VAL A 17 10.59 -3.06 -3.59
C VAL A 17 11.23 -2.83 -4.95
N CYS A 18 10.43 -2.56 -5.98
CA CYS A 18 10.88 -2.25 -7.33
C CYS A 18 10.96 -0.74 -7.54
N LEU A 19 12.18 -0.21 -7.53
CA LEU A 19 12.49 1.19 -7.82
C LEU A 19 13.80 1.26 -8.60
N SER A 20 13.84 2.10 -9.64
CA SER A 20 15.02 2.24 -10.48
C SER A 20 16.22 2.79 -9.71
N ILE A 21 15.97 3.72 -8.78
CA ILE A 21 17.00 4.27 -7.88
C ILE A 21 17.53 3.24 -6.88
N LEU A 22 16.88 2.08 -6.73
CA LEU A 22 17.36 0.94 -5.94
C LEU A 22 17.95 -0.17 -6.83
N GLY A 23 17.99 0.03 -8.15
CA GLY A 23 18.48 -0.96 -9.11
C GLY A 23 17.55 -2.16 -9.32
N THR A 24 16.30 -2.10 -8.85
CA THR A 24 15.34 -3.20 -8.90
C THR A 24 14.22 -3.01 -9.92
N TRP A 25 14.29 -1.93 -10.71
CA TRP A 25 13.36 -1.62 -11.80
C TRP A 25 14.05 -0.83 -12.91
N SER A 26 13.45 -0.78 -14.10
CA SER A 26 13.96 0.04 -15.21
C SER A 26 13.78 1.54 -14.93
N GLY A 27 14.75 2.36 -15.32
CA GLY A 27 14.71 3.82 -15.18
C GLY A 27 16.01 4.41 -14.63
N PRO A 28 15.96 5.68 -14.18
CA PRO A 28 17.14 6.36 -13.62
C PRO A 28 17.71 5.63 -12.42
N SER A 29 19.01 5.32 -12.46
CA SER A 29 19.72 4.64 -11.38
C SER A 29 20.05 5.58 -10.20
N TRP A 30 20.50 5.01 -9.09
CA TRP A 30 21.01 5.77 -7.95
C TRP A 30 22.12 6.74 -8.40
N THR A 31 22.10 7.97 -7.89
CA THR A 31 23.18 8.95 -8.07
C THR A 31 23.57 9.55 -6.71
N THR A 32 24.72 10.23 -6.66
CA THR A 32 25.22 10.87 -5.42
C THR A 32 24.31 11.98 -4.89
N SER A 33 23.38 12.49 -5.70
CA SER A 33 22.38 13.48 -5.28
C SER A 33 21.18 12.85 -4.55
N CYS A 34 20.97 11.54 -4.68
CA CYS A 34 19.92 10.81 -4.01
C CYS A 34 20.19 10.71 -2.50
N GLN A 35 19.14 10.84 -1.70
CA GLN A 35 19.20 10.70 -0.25
C GLN A 35 18.10 9.75 0.23
N LEU A 36 18.10 9.39 1.51
CA LEU A 36 17.01 8.61 2.11
C LEU A 36 15.62 9.24 1.84
N ARG A 37 15.53 10.58 1.88
CA ARG A 37 14.31 11.30 1.53
C ARG A 37 13.82 10.97 0.12
N THR A 38 14.74 10.85 -0.84
CA THR A 38 14.43 10.51 -2.24
C THR A 38 13.81 9.12 -2.29
N VAL A 39 14.40 8.16 -1.58
CA VAL A 39 13.85 6.80 -1.49
C VAL A 39 12.46 6.80 -0.87
N LEU A 40 12.26 7.49 0.25
CA LEU A 40 10.96 7.55 0.93
C LEU A 40 9.88 8.20 0.07
N VAL A 41 10.19 9.30 -0.62
CA VAL A 41 9.26 9.97 -1.54
C VAL A 41 8.98 9.10 -2.76
N SER A 42 9.97 8.40 -3.30
CA SER A 42 9.76 7.46 -4.40
C SER A 42 8.84 6.31 -3.98
N ILE A 43 9.03 5.71 -2.80
CA ILE A 43 8.12 4.68 -2.27
C ILE A 43 6.70 5.27 -2.11
N GLN A 44 6.58 6.47 -1.56
CA GLN A 44 5.28 7.13 -1.40
C GLN A 44 4.57 7.36 -2.75
N SER A 45 5.31 7.74 -3.81
CA SER A 45 4.73 7.97 -5.14
C SER A 45 4.16 6.71 -5.79
N LEU A 46 4.59 5.51 -5.36
CA LEU A 46 3.98 4.25 -5.81
C LEU A 46 2.57 4.06 -5.24
N LEU A 47 2.26 4.68 -4.10
CA LEU A 47 1.00 4.55 -3.38
C LEU A 47 -0.04 5.56 -3.91
N ASN A 48 -0.34 5.47 -5.20
CA ASN A 48 -1.24 6.38 -5.92
C ASN A 48 -2.70 5.85 -5.95
N GLU A 49 -3.60 6.62 -6.57
CA GLU A 49 -5.04 6.31 -6.64
C GLU A 49 -5.37 5.14 -7.58
N HIS A 50 -4.49 4.82 -8.53
CA HIS A 50 -4.67 3.78 -9.56
C HIS A 50 -3.47 2.82 -9.58
N PRO A 51 -3.25 2.02 -8.51
CA PRO A 51 -2.02 1.26 -8.33
C PRO A 51 -1.78 0.19 -9.40
N ILE A 52 -2.80 -0.25 -10.14
CA ILE A 52 -2.63 -1.19 -11.26
C ILE A 52 -1.82 -0.58 -12.41
N GLN A 53 -1.81 0.74 -12.56
CA GLN A 53 -1.06 1.45 -13.61
C GLN A 53 0.46 1.34 -13.44
N ASN A 54 0.92 0.87 -12.29
CA ASN A 54 2.31 0.55 -12.05
C ASN A 54 2.74 -0.81 -12.66
N GLU A 55 1.80 -1.63 -13.12
CA GLU A 55 2.09 -2.89 -13.83
C GLU A 55 2.34 -2.59 -15.33
N PRO A 56 3.42 -3.11 -15.94
CA PRO A 56 3.69 -2.91 -17.36
C PRO A 56 2.54 -3.36 -18.25
N GLY A 57 2.13 -2.50 -19.18
CA GLY A 57 1.00 -2.74 -20.09
C GLY A 57 -0.36 -2.31 -19.57
N HIS A 58 -0.45 -1.83 -18.32
CA HIS A 58 -1.68 -1.33 -17.69
C HIS A 58 -1.64 0.18 -17.41
N GLU A 59 -0.71 0.93 -18.01
CA GLU A 59 -0.43 2.34 -17.68
C GLU A 59 -1.63 3.28 -17.87
N LYS A 60 -2.62 2.86 -18.67
CA LYS A 60 -3.86 3.61 -18.94
C LYS A 60 -5.11 2.91 -18.44
N GLU A 61 -4.97 1.87 -17.62
CA GLU A 61 -6.10 1.12 -17.07
C GLU A 61 -6.85 1.99 -16.04
N THR A 62 -8.13 2.25 -16.32
CA THR A 62 -9.05 3.02 -15.46
C THR A 62 -10.45 2.39 -15.43
N GLY A 63 -10.56 1.17 -15.93
CA GLY A 63 -11.79 0.44 -16.16
C GLY A 63 -12.15 -0.46 -14.99
N ARG A 64 -12.57 -1.69 -15.32
CA ARG A 64 -13.03 -2.66 -14.32
C ARG A 64 -11.88 -3.16 -13.45
N ASP A 65 -10.73 -3.40 -14.05
CA ASP A 65 -9.60 -4.06 -13.39
C ASP A 65 -8.95 -3.11 -12.38
N ASP A 66 -8.81 -1.83 -12.72
CA ASP A 66 -8.39 -0.80 -11.77
C ASP A 66 -9.33 -0.70 -10.56
N LYS A 67 -10.64 -0.69 -10.79
CA LYS A 67 -11.62 -0.63 -9.70
C LYS A 67 -11.53 -1.85 -8.79
N ALA A 68 -11.54 -3.05 -9.36
CA ALA A 68 -11.45 -4.29 -8.60
C ALA A 68 -10.14 -4.35 -7.79
N TYR A 69 -9.02 -4.00 -8.40
CA TYR A 69 -7.72 -3.99 -7.75
C TYR A 69 -7.66 -2.94 -6.63
N THR A 70 -8.06 -1.71 -6.91
CA THR A 70 -8.07 -0.59 -5.95
C THR A 70 -8.96 -0.87 -4.75
N GLU A 71 -10.12 -1.46 -4.97
CA GLU A 71 -10.99 -1.90 -3.89
C GLU A 71 -10.22 -2.91 -3.01
N ILE A 72 -9.68 -4.00 -3.58
CA ILE A 72 -9.01 -5.07 -2.81
C ILE A 72 -7.87 -4.48 -1.96
N ILE A 73 -7.05 -3.63 -2.57
CA ILE A 73 -5.94 -2.96 -1.87
C ILE A 73 -6.46 -2.04 -0.76
N ARG A 74 -7.61 -1.37 -0.94
CA ARG A 74 -8.20 -0.52 0.10
C ARG A 74 -8.60 -1.33 1.33
N TYR A 75 -9.22 -2.49 1.15
CA TYR A 75 -9.53 -3.40 2.25
C TYR A 75 -8.26 -3.87 2.96
N GLU A 76 -7.29 -4.38 2.20
CA GLU A 76 -6.03 -4.90 2.76
C GLU A 76 -5.21 -3.82 3.48
N ASN A 77 -5.23 -2.58 2.98
CA ASN A 77 -4.60 -1.44 3.65
C ASN A 77 -5.20 -1.19 5.03
N ILE A 78 -6.51 -1.33 5.20
CA ILE A 78 -7.17 -1.18 6.50
C ILE A 78 -6.88 -2.40 7.38
N ALA A 79 -7.14 -3.62 6.88
CA ALA A 79 -7.02 -4.84 7.65
C ALA A 79 -5.58 -5.09 8.13
N VAL A 80 -4.59 -4.90 7.24
CA VAL A 80 -3.18 -5.16 7.53
C VAL A 80 -2.45 -3.88 7.88
N GLY A 81 -2.49 -2.86 7.02
CA GLY A 81 -1.70 -1.63 7.18
C GLY A 81 -2.11 -0.78 8.38
N VAL A 82 -3.38 -0.86 8.80
CA VAL A 82 -3.89 -0.10 9.95
C VAL A 82 -4.14 -1.04 11.14
N VAL A 83 -5.09 -1.97 11.03
CA VAL A 83 -5.58 -2.75 12.19
C VAL A 83 -4.50 -3.71 12.69
N ARG A 84 -3.89 -4.51 11.82
CA ARG A 84 -2.83 -5.44 12.24
C ARG A 84 -1.60 -4.70 12.77
N MET A 85 -1.16 -3.63 12.10
CA MET A 85 -0.03 -2.81 12.57
C MET A 85 -0.26 -2.20 13.95
N LEU A 86 -1.49 -1.79 14.29
CA LEU A 86 -1.82 -1.29 15.62
C LEU A 86 -1.95 -2.39 16.68
N LYS A 87 -2.48 -3.56 16.30
CA LYS A 87 -2.61 -4.72 17.21
C LYS A 87 -1.27 -5.39 17.50
N ARG A 88 -0.38 -5.44 16.51
CA ARG A 88 0.91 -6.16 16.55
C ARG A 88 2.03 -5.25 16.04
N THR A 89 2.21 -4.11 16.68
CA THR A 89 3.29 -3.19 16.33
C THR A 89 4.65 -3.86 16.56
N PRO A 90 5.54 -3.92 15.54
CA PRO A 90 6.88 -4.45 15.76
C PRO A 90 7.68 -3.54 16.70
N THR A 91 8.52 -4.13 17.57
CA THR A 91 9.28 -3.38 18.60
C THR A 91 10.04 -2.18 18.04
N LYS A 92 10.65 -2.33 16.85
CA LYS A 92 11.41 -1.26 16.18
C LYS A 92 10.54 -0.06 15.76
N PHE A 93 9.22 -0.22 15.70
CA PHE A 93 8.26 0.80 15.26
C PHE A 93 7.32 1.28 16.38
N GLU A 94 7.53 0.86 17.64
CA GLU A 94 6.69 1.28 18.77
C GLU A 94 6.68 2.81 18.96
N ALA A 95 7.76 3.52 18.61
CA ALA A 95 7.81 4.98 18.63
C ALA A 95 6.73 5.65 17.76
N PHE A 96 6.26 4.97 16.70
CA PHE A 96 5.21 5.48 15.81
C PHE A 96 3.80 5.16 16.32
N ARG A 97 3.64 4.29 17.31
CA ARG A 97 2.33 3.83 17.80
C ARG A 97 1.40 4.95 18.27
N PRO A 98 1.85 5.98 19.00
CA PRO A 98 0.98 7.11 19.36
C PRO A 98 0.44 7.84 18.13
N HIS A 99 1.26 7.99 17.09
CA HIS A 99 0.86 8.63 15.83
C HIS A 99 -0.13 7.76 15.05
N MET A 100 0.15 6.46 14.91
CA MET A 100 -0.77 5.51 14.27
C MET A 100 -2.14 5.49 14.97
N ARG A 101 -2.17 5.51 16.31
CA ARG A 101 -3.42 5.57 17.10
C ARG A 101 -4.21 6.84 16.81
N ARG A 102 -3.54 7.99 16.74
CA ARG A 102 -4.19 9.27 16.43
C ARG A 102 -4.82 9.25 15.04
N ILE A 103 -4.09 8.75 14.03
CA ILE A 103 -4.61 8.60 12.66
C ILE A 103 -5.81 7.65 12.65
N PHE A 104 -5.73 6.54 13.38
CA PHE A 104 -6.82 5.58 13.46
C PHE A 104 -8.11 6.21 14.00
N LEU A 105 -8.03 6.89 15.14
CA LEU A 105 -9.19 7.53 15.76
C LEU A 105 -9.79 8.62 14.85
N LYS A 106 -8.95 9.38 14.13
CA LYS A 106 -9.43 10.40 13.19
C LYS A 106 -10.20 9.81 12.01
N ASN A 107 -9.86 8.60 11.58
CA ASN A 107 -10.36 8.02 10.33
C ASN A 107 -11.28 6.80 10.53
N VAL A 108 -11.56 6.41 11.78
CA VAL A 108 -12.31 5.18 12.11
C VAL A 108 -13.65 5.07 11.37
N GLY A 109 -14.39 6.17 11.24
CA GLY A 109 -15.66 6.15 10.50
C GLY A 109 -15.50 5.85 9.01
N SER A 110 -14.40 6.28 8.39
CA SER A 110 -14.10 5.95 6.99
C SER A 110 -13.70 4.48 6.83
N TYR A 111 -12.93 3.97 7.79
CA TYR A 111 -12.52 2.57 7.80
C TYR A 111 -13.73 1.64 7.96
N LEU A 112 -14.63 1.93 8.90
CA LEU A 112 -15.84 1.12 9.12
C LEU A 112 -16.72 1.06 7.86
N ARG A 113 -17.01 2.21 7.23
CA ARG A 113 -17.78 2.22 5.97
C ARG A 113 -17.13 1.38 4.87
N THR A 114 -15.81 1.39 4.79
CA THR A 114 -15.09 0.58 3.80
C THR A 114 -15.23 -0.91 4.11
N LEU A 115 -15.07 -1.31 5.37
CA LEU A 115 -15.19 -2.71 5.80
C LEU A 115 -16.62 -3.24 5.63
N GLU A 116 -17.63 -2.46 6.00
CA GLU A 116 -19.06 -2.81 5.83
C GLU A 116 -19.42 -3.01 4.35
N ALA A 117 -18.95 -2.13 3.46
CA ALA A 117 -19.15 -2.27 2.02
C ALA A 117 -18.49 -3.54 1.45
N TYR A 118 -17.43 -4.02 2.11
CA TYR A 118 -16.73 -5.24 1.77
C TYR A 118 -17.48 -6.49 2.23
N GLU A 119 -17.93 -6.53 3.49
CA GLU A 119 -18.71 -7.65 4.04
C GLU A 119 -20.01 -7.90 3.26
N ALA A 120 -20.68 -6.84 2.81
CA ALA A 120 -21.88 -6.95 1.99
C ALA A 120 -21.66 -7.69 0.65
N ARG A 121 -20.41 -7.87 0.22
CA ARG A 121 -20.03 -8.53 -1.04
C ARG A 121 -19.49 -9.95 -0.85
N GLU A 122 -19.13 -10.37 0.37
CA GLU A 122 -18.61 -11.73 0.66
C GLU A 122 -19.66 -12.86 0.53
N GLY A 123 -20.89 -12.56 0.10
CA GLY A 123 -21.95 -13.54 -0.15
C GLY A 123 -22.47 -13.59 -1.59
N THR A 124 -21.82 -12.94 -2.54
CA THR A 124 -22.31 -12.77 -3.93
C THR A 124 -21.44 -13.42 -5.02
N SER A 125 -20.70 -14.48 -4.70
CA SER A 125 -20.00 -15.32 -5.69
C SER A 125 -20.61 -16.71 -5.78
#